data_AF-A0A6A4IFK9-F1
#
_entry.id   AF-A0A6A4IFK9-F1
#
_cell.length_a   1.000
_cell.length_b   1.000
_cell.length_c   1.000
_cell.angle_alpha   90.00
_cell.angle_beta   90.00
_cell.angle_gamma   90.00
#
_symmetry.space_group_name_H-M   'P 1'
#
loop_
_entity.id
_entity.type
_entity.pdbx_description
1 polymer ?
#
loop_
_entity_poly.entity_id
_entity_poly.type
_entity_poly.pdbx_seq_one_letter_code
_entity_poly.pdbx_strand_id
1 'polypeptide(L)'
;MALPSTNRLDHIVHLTPPGSLNETTEQFQKLGFNVLSGGSHADGLTENSLIILADHVYLELISFVKPVDAYPPGSPGRLARENHRWASKKPGWIDYSFLGNGSETILISDIINSRAEAGGDDALYSPETPGGRTRPDGEILKWIITSPLPAEGTPPPLPFFCGDVTPRESRVPTNPSSNTEHPCTAKGIAFVHLQVPSETWDYFSQSLDYVIGSPGVASARCRARMAAGCSERACWA
;
A
#
# COMPACT_ATOMS: atom_id res chain seq x y z
N MET A 1 -28.03 0.81 1.65
CA MET A 1 -26.94 0.49 0.71
C MET A 1 -25.90 -0.31 1.48
N ALA A 2 -25.25 -1.30 0.85
CA ALA A 2 -24.12 -1.98 1.48
C ALA A 2 -22.94 -1.00 1.57
N LEU A 3 -22.20 -1.03 2.68
CA LEU A 3 -20.96 -0.26 2.82
C LEU A 3 -19.90 -0.77 1.84
N PRO A 4 -18.97 0.08 1.38
CA PRO A 4 -17.83 -0.36 0.57
C PRO A 4 -17.00 -1.41 1.33
N SER A 5 -16.39 -2.33 0.57
CA SER A 5 -15.45 -3.30 1.12
C SER A 5 -14.19 -2.60 1.62
N THR A 6 -13.66 -3.07 2.76
CA THR A 6 -12.42 -2.58 3.37
C THR A 6 -11.38 -3.70 3.54
N ASN A 7 -11.44 -4.73 2.69
CA ASN A 7 -10.59 -5.93 2.78
C ASN A 7 -10.04 -6.42 1.42
N ARG A 8 -10.10 -5.58 0.39
CA ARG A 8 -9.58 -5.91 -0.94
C ARG A 8 -8.17 -5.37 -1.10
N LEU A 9 -7.18 -6.23 -1.26
CA LEU A 9 -5.81 -5.82 -1.58
C LEU A 9 -5.77 -5.05 -2.91
N ASP A 10 -5.11 -3.89 -2.92
CA ASP A 10 -4.91 -3.08 -4.14
C ASP A 10 -3.48 -3.24 -4.65
N HIS A 11 -2.48 -2.94 -3.82
CA HIS A 11 -1.08 -3.12 -4.17
C HIS A 11 -0.15 -3.26 -2.97
N ILE A 12 1.08 -3.70 -3.25
CA ILE A 12 2.18 -3.78 -2.28
C ILE A 12 3.31 -2.88 -2.77
N VAL A 13 3.87 -2.06 -1.87
CA VAL A 13 4.85 -1.03 -2.20
C VAL A 13 6.27 -1.52 -1.92
N HIS A 14 7.11 -1.53 -2.95
CA HIS A 14 8.54 -1.78 -2.88
C HIS A 14 9.33 -0.49 -3.12
N LEU A 15 9.88 0.08 -2.04
CA LEU A 15 10.75 1.24 -2.12
C LEU A 15 12.14 0.86 -2.63
N THR A 16 12.62 1.59 -3.62
CA THR A 16 13.95 1.45 -4.20
C THR A 16 14.88 2.53 -3.66
N PRO A 17 16.21 2.37 -3.77
CA PRO A 17 17.13 3.48 -3.57
C PRO A 17 16.75 4.71 -4.42
N PRO A 18 16.91 5.95 -3.92
CA PRO A 18 16.57 7.13 -4.70
C PRO A 18 17.28 7.17 -6.06
N GLY A 19 16.53 7.47 -7.12
CA GLY A 19 17.02 7.53 -8.50
C GLY A 19 17.31 6.18 -9.17
N SER A 20 16.91 5.05 -8.57
CA SER A 20 17.25 3.69 -9.06
C SER A 20 16.04 2.92 -9.63
N LEU A 21 14.96 3.60 -10.01
CA LEU A 21 13.75 2.96 -10.52
C LEU A 21 14.04 2.07 -11.73
N ASN A 22 14.80 2.57 -12.71
CA ASN A 22 15.15 1.81 -13.92
C ASN A 22 15.97 0.55 -13.59
N GLU A 23 16.97 0.68 -12.71
CA GLU A 23 17.78 -0.46 -12.28
C GLU A 23 16.93 -1.53 -11.58
N THR A 24 15.99 -1.11 -10.73
CA THR A 24 15.05 -2.03 -10.06
C THR A 24 14.10 -2.68 -11.06
N THR A 25 13.58 -1.90 -12.02
CA THR A 25 12.74 -2.41 -13.11
C THR A 25 13.46 -3.52 -13.88
N GLU A 26 14.73 -3.32 -14.27
CA GLU A 26 15.52 -4.35 -14.93
C GLU A 26 15.74 -5.59 -14.06
N GLN A 27 15.91 -5.43 -12.75
CA GLN A 27 16.05 -6.55 -11.82
C GLN A 27 14.78 -7.39 -11.76
N PHE A 28 13.60 -6.77 -11.66
CA PHE A 28 12.33 -7.51 -11.67
C PHE A 28 12.02 -8.12 -13.04
N GLN A 29 12.43 -7.48 -14.14
CA GLN A 29 12.36 -8.09 -15.47
C GLN A 29 13.24 -9.35 -15.56
N LYS A 30 14.44 -9.33 -14.99
CA LYS A 30 15.31 -10.53 -14.90
C LYS A 30 14.71 -11.65 -14.06
N LEU A 31 13.83 -11.32 -13.09
CA LEU A 31 13.03 -12.29 -12.33
C LEU A 31 11.83 -12.83 -13.13
N GLY A 32 11.63 -12.36 -14.36
CA GLY A 32 10.57 -12.83 -15.25
C GLY A 32 9.24 -12.10 -15.09
N PHE A 33 9.23 -10.89 -14.51
CA PHE A 33 8.05 -10.04 -14.50
C PHE A 33 8.00 -9.14 -15.73
N ASN A 34 6.79 -8.89 -16.21
CA ASN A 34 6.54 -7.76 -17.11
C ASN A 34 6.39 -6.52 -16.23
N VAL A 35 7.23 -5.51 -16.47
CA VAL A 35 7.23 -4.27 -15.70
C VAL A 35 6.82 -3.14 -16.62
N LEU A 36 5.75 -2.43 -16.25
CA LEU A 36 5.22 -1.29 -16.99
C LEU A 36 5.72 0.01 -16.38
N SER A 37 5.98 1.01 -17.23
CA SER A 37 6.22 2.37 -16.74
C SER A 37 4.95 2.90 -16.04
N GLY A 38 5.08 3.40 -14.82
CA GLY A 38 3.98 3.98 -14.07
C GLY A 38 3.84 5.47 -14.35
N GLY A 39 4.74 6.28 -13.79
CA GLY A 39 4.77 7.73 -13.97
C GLY A 39 5.34 8.49 -12.77
N SER A 40 5.25 9.82 -12.80
CA SER A 40 5.67 10.68 -11.69
C SER A 40 4.47 11.08 -10.83
N HIS A 41 4.60 10.93 -9.51
CA HIS A 41 3.54 11.31 -8.58
C HIS A 41 3.32 12.83 -8.55
N ALA A 42 2.09 13.24 -8.23
CA ALA A 42 1.65 14.63 -8.25
C ALA A 42 2.44 15.55 -7.31
N ASP A 43 3.09 14.98 -6.28
CA ASP A 43 3.98 15.71 -5.37
C ASP A 43 5.36 16.04 -5.97
N GLY A 44 5.70 15.42 -7.11
CA GLY A 44 7.00 15.56 -7.78
C GLY A 44 8.18 14.95 -7.02
N LEU A 45 7.94 14.17 -5.97
CA LEU A 45 8.99 13.59 -5.12
C LEU A 45 9.30 12.15 -5.50
N THR A 46 8.29 11.41 -5.96
CA THR A 46 8.43 9.99 -6.28
C THR A 46 7.93 9.65 -7.69
N GLU A 47 8.44 8.56 -8.22
CA GLU A 47 8.05 7.96 -9.49
C GLU A 47 7.93 6.45 -9.33
N ASN A 48 7.14 5.80 -10.19
CA ASN A 48 6.92 4.35 -10.09
C ASN A 48 6.97 3.60 -11.43
N SER A 49 7.16 2.30 -11.28
CA SER A 49 6.90 1.26 -12.28
C SER A 49 6.01 0.20 -11.65
N LEU A 50 5.26 -0.53 -12.47
CA LEU A 50 4.19 -1.41 -12.02
C LEU A 50 4.42 -2.83 -12.51
N ILE A 51 4.17 -3.79 -11.64
CA ILE A 51 4.00 -5.20 -12.01
C ILE A 51 2.55 -5.55 -11.73
N ILE A 52 1.74 -5.65 -12.77
CA ILE A 52 0.29 -5.87 -12.64
C ILE A 52 0.00 -7.36 -12.78
N LEU A 53 -0.66 -7.93 -11.78
CA LEU A 53 -1.00 -9.34 -11.75
C LEU A 53 -2.39 -9.58 -12.34
N ALA A 54 -2.67 -10.84 -12.71
CA ALA A 54 -3.93 -11.22 -13.36
C ALA A 54 -5.16 -11.10 -12.42
N ASP A 55 -4.96 -11.04 -11.11
CA ASP A 55 -6.00 -10.76 -10.11
C ASP A 55 -6.26 -9.26 -9.88
N HIS A 56 -5.65 -8.38 -10.70
CA HIS A 56 -5.72 -6.92 -10.63
C HIS A 56 -5.04 -6.27 -9.42
N VAL A 57 -4.34 -7.04 -8.59
CA VAL A 57 -3.37 -6.52 -7.63
C VAL A 57 -2.09 -6.16 -8.38
N TYR A 58 -1.34 -5.16 -7.91
CA TYR A 58 -0.02 -4.87 -8.47
C TYR A 58 1.07 -4.69 -7.42
N LEU A 59 2.32 -4.87 -7.84
CA LEU A 59 3.48 -4.46 -7.07
C LEU A 59 3.91 -3.08 -7.58
N GLU A 60 3.99 -2.11 -6.68
CA GLU A 60 4.46 -0.78 -6.98
C GLU A 60 5.97 -0.71 -6.70
N LEU A 61 6.77 -0.65 -7.76
CA LEU A 61 8.19 -0.32 -7.63
C LEU A 61 8.29 1.20 -7.57
N ILE A 62 8.61 1.75 -6.41
CA ILE A 62 8.63 3.20 -6.19
C ILE A 62 10.02 3.71 -5.87
N SER A 63 10.37 4.88 -6.40
CA SER A 63 11.63 5.56 -6.13
C SER A 63 11.36 7.00 -5.78
N PHE A 64 12.12 7.54 -4.82
CA PHE A 64 12.30 8.98 -4.78
C PHE A 64 13.12 9.40 -6.00
N VAL A 65 12.70 10.46 -6.70
CA VAL A 65 13.37 10.92 -7.92
C VAL A 65 14.82 11.34 -7.63
N LYS A 66 15.07 11.89 -6.44
CA LYS A 66 16.40 12.34 -6.00
C LYS A 66 16.69 11.94 -4.55
N PRO A 67 17.97 11.71 -4.19
CA PRO A 67 18.36 11.63 -2.78
C PRO A 67 18.12 12.97 -2.06
N VAL A 68 17.93 12.92 -0.75
CA VAL A 68 17.60 14.13 0.04
C VAL A 68 18.65 15.24 -0.08
N ASP A 69 19.93 14.88 -0.17
CA ASP A 69 21.03 15.85 -0.26
C ASP A 69 21.18 16.51 -1.63
N ALA A 70 20.42 16.06 -2.65
CA ALA A 70 20.32 16.77 -3.92
C ALA A 70 19.42 18.02 -3.83
N TYR A 71 18.65 18.16 -2.74
CA TYR A 71 17.85 19.35 -2.48
C TYR A 71 18.63 20.33 -1.57
N PRO A 72 18.69 21.63 -1.91
CA PRO A 72 19.38 22.62 -1.07
C PRO A 72 18.86 22.62 0.38
N PRO A 73 19.74 22.75 1.40
CA PRO A 73 19.33 22.86 2.80
C PRO A 73 18.27 23.96 3.00
N GLY A 74 17.19 23.63 3.74
CA GLY A 74 16.09 24.55 4.03
C GLY A 74 15.16 24.87 2.85
N SER A 75 15.40 24.31 1.66
CA SER A 75 14.49 24.52 0.52
C SER A 75 13.14 23.84 0.74
N PRO A 76 12.03 24.38 0.16
CA PRO A 76 10.72 23.73 0.24
C PRO A 76 10.74 22.28 -0.26
N GLY A 77 11.51 21.98 -1.31
CA GLY A 77 11.65 20.62 -1.84
C GLY A 77 12.36 19.67 -0.88
N ARG A 78 13.38 20.15 -0.16
CA ARG A 78 14.05 19.35 0.88
C ARG A 78 13.10 19.04 2.03
N LEU A 79 12.39 20.05 2.54
CA LEU A 79 11.40 19.87 3.61
C LEU A 79 10.30 18.90 3.20
N ALA A 80 9.78 19.00 1.97
CA ALA A 80 8.80 18.06 1.45
C ALA A 80 9.34 16.62 1.37
N ARG A 81 10.58 16.44 0.90
CA ARG A 81 11.27 15.14 0.85
C ARG A 81 11.56 14.55 2.23
N GLU A 82 11.88 15.37 3.22
CA GLU A 82 12.14 14.97 4.61
C GLU A 82 10.85 14.64 5.37
N ASN A 83 9.76 15.36 5.09
CA ASN A 83 8.45 15.14 5.71
C ASN A 83 7.58 14.10 4.99
N HIS A 84 8.03 13.55 3.85
CA HIS A 84 7.29 12.54 3.12
C HIS A 84 7.05 11.28 4.00
N ARG A 85 5.87 10.67 3.91
CA ARG A 85 5.48 9.50 4.74
C ARG A 85 6.46 8.32 4.73
N TRP A 86 7.21 8.18 3.63
CA TRP A 86 8.21 7.13 3.44
C TRP A 86 9.65 7.63 3.57
N ALA A 87 9.88 8.86 4.03
CA ALA A 87 11.21 9.47 4.07
C ALA A 87 12.20 8.69 4.96
N SER A 88 11.71 8.12 6.06
CA SER A 88 12.49 7.34 7.03
C SER A 88 12.56 5.84 6.70
N LYS A 89 11.87 5.39 5.65
CA LYS A 89 11.84 3.97 5.25
C LYS A 89 13.13 3.60 4.53
N LYS A 90 13.60 2.38 4.77
CA LYS A 90 14.72 1.79 4.04
C LYS A 90 14.19 1.11 2.76
N PRO A 91 15.00 0.99 1.69
CA PRO A 91 14.62 0.23 0.51
C PRO A 91 14.16 -1.20 0.84
N GLY A 92 13.16 -1.69 0.11
CA GLY A 92 12.50 -2.98 0.32
C GLY A 92 10.97 -2.84 0.33
N TRP A 93 10.28 -3.86 0.85
CA TRP A 93 8.83 -3.83 1.07
C TRP A 93 8.49 -2.93 2.24
N ILE A 94 7.79 -1.83 1.98
CA ILE A 94 7.61 -0.76 2.98
C ILE A 94 6.16 -0.52 3.41
N ASP A 95 5.20 -0.92 2.57
CA ASP A 95 3.79 -0.59 2.74
C ASP A 95 2.91 -1.51 1.87
N TYR A 96 1.62 -1.52 2.14
CA TYR A 96 0.61 -2.18 1.33
C TYR A 96 -0.72 -1.44 1.45
N SER A 97 -1.59 -1.62 0.47
CA SER A 97 -2.85 -0.90 0.40
C SER A 97 -4.04 -1.79 0.11
N PHE A 98 -5.18 -1.35 0.61
CA PHE A 98 -6.47 -1.85 0.20
C PHE A 98 -7.15 -0.90 -0.79
N LEU A 99 -8.03 -1.46 -1.61
CA LEU A 99 -8.79 -0.73 -2.61
C LEU A 99 -9.85 0.11 -1.91
N GLY A 100 -9.77 1.42 -2.09
CA GLY A 100 -10.82 2.35 -1.68
C GLY A 100 -11.96 2.41 -2.71
N ASN A 101 -12.95 3.25 -2.45
CA ASN A 101 -14.12 3.40 -3.31
C ASN A 101 -14.08 4.63 -4.25
N GLY A 102 -13.06 5.49 -4.13
CA GLY A 102 -12.92 6.69 -4.96
C GLY A 102 -13.98 7.76 -4.70
N SER A 103 -14.70 7.68 -3.57
CA SER A 103 -15.81 8.57 -3.23
C SER A 103 -15.44 9.58 -2.16
N GLU A 104 -15.83 10.84 -2.37
CA GLU A 104 -15.73 11.91 -1.35
C GLU A 104 -16.98 12.00 -0.45
N THR A 105 -17.99 11.14 -0.66
CA THR A 105 -19.24 11.17 0.11
C THR A 105 -19.38 10.01 1.09
N ILE A 106 -18.88 8.83 0.72
CA ILE A 106 -18.78 7.67 1.61
C ILE A 106 -17.30 7.44 1.85
N LEU A 107 -16.78 7.96 2.96
CA LEU A 107 -15.36 7.91 3.28
C LEU A 107 -15.00 6.55 3.90
N ILE A 108 -13.88 5.98 3.46
CA ILE A 108 -13.36 4.73 4.04
C ILE A 108 -12.83 5.00 5.46
N SER A 109 -12.22 6.17 5.66
CA SER A 109 -11.75 6.61 6.98
C SER A 109 -12.88 6.62 8.01
N ASP A 110 -14.03 7.22 7.67
CA ASP A 110 -15.21 7.28 8.53
C ASP A 110 -15.74 5.89 8.90
N ILE A 111 -15.75 4.95 7.95
CA ILE A 111 -16.21 3.57 8.18
C ILE A 111 -15.29 2.86 9.18
N ILE A 112 -13.97 2.99 9.03
CA ILE A 112 -13.00 2.35 9.90
C ILE A 112 -13.02 3.01 11.29
N ASN A 113 -13.04 4.34 11.34
CA ASN A 113 -13.07 5.10 12.60
C ASN A 113 -14.36 4.82 13.38
N SER A 114 -15.52 4.72 12.71
CA SER A 114 -16.78 4.34 13.36
C SER A 114 -16.71 2.94 14.01
N ARG A 115 -15.97 2.00 13.40
CA ARG A 115 -15.77 0.66 13.98
C ARG A 115 -14.83 0.71 15.18
N ALA A 116 -13.75 1.49 15.10
CA ALA A 116 -12.82 1.70 16.22
C ALA A 116 -13.54 2.34 17.42
N GLU A 117 -14.31 3.39 17.19
CA GLU A 117 -15.11 4.07 18.23
C GLU A 117 -16.13 3.12 18.88
N ALA A 118 -16.82 2.31 18.08
CA ALA A 118 -17.74 1.29 18.60
C ALA A 118 -17.02 0.19 19.41
N GLY A 119 -15.74 -0.05 19.11
CA GLY A 119 -14.84 -0.95 19.86
C GLY A 119 -14.21 -0.31 21.10
N GLY A 120 -14.42 0.99 21.33
CA GLY A 120 -13.88 1.73 22.48
C GLY A 120 -12.50 2.37 22.25
N ASP A 121 -12.04 2.44 20.99
CA ASP A 121 -10.78 3.07 20.61
C ASP A 121 -10.99 4.43 19.94
N ASP A 122 -9.94 5.25 19.92
CA ASP A 122 -9.94 6.51 19.16
C ASP A 122 -9.89 6.26 17.64
N ALA A 123 -10.09 7.33 16.87
CA ALA A 123 -9.92 7.29 15.42
C ALA A 123 -8.56 6.69 15.03
N LEU A 124 -8.54 5.87 13.97
CA LEU A 124 -7.35 5.17 13.47
C LEU A 124 -6.84 5.73 12.15
N TYR A 125 -7.70 6.35 11.33
CA TYR A 125 -7.36 6.81 10.00
C TYR A 125 -7.56 8.31 9.85
N SER A 126 -6.65 8.95 9.10
CA SER A 126 -6.79 10.35 8.71
C SER A 126 -7.90 10.52 7.67
N PRO A 127 -8.46 11.73 7.51
CA PRO A 127 -9.32 12.04 6.38
C PRO A 127 -8.66 11.76 5.03
N GLU A 128 -9.49 11.52 4.01
CA GLU A 128 -9.06 11.31 2.64
C GLU A 128 -8.34 12.54 2.08
N THR A 129 -7.28 12.28 1.32
CA THR A 129 -6.48 13.32 0.65
C THR A 129 -6.34 12.98 -0.83
N PRO A 130 -6.35 13.98 -1.73
CA PRO A 130 -6.18 13.74 -3.15
C PRO A 130 -4.74 13.31 -3.46
N GLY A 131 -4.60 12.36 -4.36
CA GLY A 131 -3.33 11.93 -4.94
C GLY A 131 -3.44 11.73 -6.44
N GLY A 132 -2.33 11.43 -7.08
CA GLY A 132 -2.28 11.22 -8.51
C GLY A 132 -0.89 10.96 -9.04
N ARG A 133 -0.81 10.55 -10.30
CA ARG A 133 0.44 10.54 -11.08
C ARG A 133 0.19 10.96 -12.52
N THR A 134 1.21 11.50 -13.15
CA THR A 134 1.24 11.75 -14.58
C THR A 134 1.98 10.62 -15.28
N ARG A 135 1.31 9.98 -16.24
CA ARG A 135 1.88 8.93 -17.08
C ARG A 135 2.85 9.49 -18.12
N PRO A 136 3.73 8.66 -18.72
CA PRO A 136 4.63 9.09 -19.78
C PRO A 136 3.93 9.66 -21.04
N ASP A 137 2.69 9.25 -21.30
CA ASP A 137 1.85 9.76 -22.38
C ASP A 137 1.11 11.07 -22.03
N GLY A 138 1.31 11.60 -20.83
CA GLY A 138 0.72 12.84 -20.33
C GLY A 138 -0.66 12.69 -19.69
N GLU A 139 -1.24 11.48 -19.64
CA GLU A 139 -2.49 11.25 -18.94
C GLU A 139 -2.30 11.47 -17.42
N ILE A 140 -3.20 12.25 -16.81
CA ILE A 140 -3.19 12.53 -15.37
C ILE A 140 -4.19 11.61 -14.68
N LEU A 141 -3.66 10.72 -13.86
CA LEU A 141 -4.42 9.80 -13.03
C LEU A 141 -4.70 10.44 -11.67
N LYS A 142 -5.90 10.24 -11.13
CA LYS A 142 -6.31 10.79 -9.84
C LYS A 142 -6.93 9.71 -8.97
N TRP A 143 -6.66 9.82 -7.68
CA TRP A 143 -7.23 8.97 -6.64
C TRP A 143 -7.36 9.75 -5.35
N ILE A 144 -8.06 9.18 -4.39
CA ILE A 144 -8.08 9.64 -3.00
C ILE A 144 -7.42 8.58 -2.13
N ILE A 145 -6.64 9.02 -1.14
CA ILE A 145 -6.02 8.13 -0.15
C ILE A 145 -6.44 8.48 1.26
N THR A 146 -6.65 7.47 2.09
CA THR A 146 -6.64 7.60 3.55
C THR A 146 -5.57 6.67 4.11
N SER A 147 -4.99 7.01 5.25
CA SER A 147 -3.90 6.25 5.87
C SER A 147 -4.05 6.23 7.38
N PRO A 148 -3.42 5.25 8.05
CA PRO A 148 -3.34 5.23 9.50
C PRO A 148 -2.81 6.56 10.03
N LEU A 149 -3.39 7.04 11.13
CA LEU A 149 -2.91 8.24 11.80
C LEU A 149 -1.45 8.05 12.25
N PRO A 150 -0.65 9.12 12.26
CA PRO A 150 0.67 9.07 12.86
C PRO A 150 0.56 8.61 14.32
N ALA A 151 1.32 7.58 14.67
CA ALA A 151 1.44 7.11 16.04
C ALA A 151 2.83 7.47 16.59
N GLU A 152 2.90 7.72 17.89
CA GLU A 152 4.17 7.81 18.60
C GLU A 152 4.91 6.45 18.50
N GLY A 153 6.16 6.47 18.05
CA GLY A 153 6.97 5.26 17.88
C GLY A 153 6.78 4.56 16.53
N THR A 154 6.74 3.22 16.53
CA THR A 154 6.58 2.42 15.30
C THR A 154 5.10 2.14 15.09
N PRO A 155 4.43 2.78 14.11
CA PRO A 155 3.02 2.54 13.87
C PRO A 155 2.78 1.08 13.46
N PRO A 156 1.63 0.50 13.83
CA PRO A 156 1.25 -0.83 13.37
C PRO A 156 1.23 -0.86 11.83
N PRO A 157 1.59 -1.98 11.18
CA PRO A 157 1.58 -2.10 9.73
C PRO A 157 0.15 -2.28 9.20
N LEU A 158 -0.69 -1.27 9.40
CA LEU A 158 -2.04 -1.19 8.86
C LEU A 158 -2.01 -0.70 7.39
N PRO A 159 -2.93 -1.15 6.52
CA PRO A 159 -2.93 -0.74 5.13
C PRO A 159 -3.33 0.72 4.97
N PHE A 160 -2.83 1.42 3.97
CA PHE A 160 -3.54 2.61 3.49
C PHE A 160 -4.63 2.21 2.49
N PHE A 161 -5.54 3.12 2.17
CA PHE A 161 -6.54 2.91 1.13
C PHE A 161 -6.29 3.81 -0.06
N CYS A 162 -6.46 3.27 -1.26
CA CYS A 162 -6.34 4.01 -2.52
C CYS A 162 -7.62 3.83 -3.34
N GLY A 163 -8.42 4.89 -3.45
CA GLY A 163 -9.68 4.91 -4.20
C GLY A 163 -9.53 5.61 -5.55
N ASP A 164 -9.77 4.88 -6.63
CA ASP A 164 -9.72 5.38 -8.01
C ASP A 164 -10.76 6.50 -8.27
N VAL A 165 -10.30 7.71 -8.60
CA VAL A 165 -11.18 8.81 -9.08
C VAL A 165 -11.21 8.83 -10.62
N THR A 166 -10.05 8.61 -11.25
CA THR A 166 -9.99 8.24 -12.66
C THR A 166 -10.29 6.75 -12.84
N PRO A 167 -10.80 6.30 -14.02
CA PRO A 167 -11.04 4.88 -14.28
C PRO A 167 -9.84 4.01 -13.89
N ARG A 168 -10.10 2.93 -13.15
CA ARG A 168 -9.06 2.05 -12.61
C ARG A 168 -8.17 1.50 -13.73
N GLU A 169 -8.73 1.21 -14.90
CA GLU A 169 -8.04 0.64 -16.03
C GLU A 169 -6.94 1.58 -16.56
N SER A 170 -7.06 2.89 -16.36
CA SER A 170 -6.00 3.85 -16.66
C SER A 170 -4.84 3.77 -15.65
N ARG A 171 -5.14 3.50 -14.36
CA ARG A 171 -4.11 3.33 -13.32
C ARG A 171 -3.47 1.95 -13.33
N VAL A 172 -4.25 0.91 -13.61
CA VAL A 172 -3.91 -0.51 -13.58
C VAL A 172 -4.28 -1.14 -14.93
N PRO A 173 -3.52 -0.85 -16.00
CA PRO A 173 -3.84 -1.34 -17.35
C PRO A 173 -3.55 -2.83 -17.50
N THR A 174 -4.60 -3.66 -17.47
CA THR A 174 -4.51 -5.13 -17.67
C THR A 174 -4.58 -5.56 -19.14
N ASN A 175 -4.85 -4.63 -20.06
CA ASN A 175 -4.90 -4.89 -21.50
C ASN A 175 -3.72 -4.19 -22.21
N PRO A 176 -3.04 -4.86 -23.17
CA PRO A 176 -3.24 -6.25 -23.60
C PRO A 176 -2.83 -7.28 -22.53
N SER A 177 -3.21 -8.56 -22.71
CA SER A 177 -2.94 -9.63 -21.72
C SER A 177 -1.46 -9.77 -21.36
N SER A 178 -0.55 -9.40 -22.26
CA SER A 178 0.88 -9.35 -22.01
C SER A 178 1.27 -8.44 -20.82
N ASN A 179 0.40 -7.53 -20.38
CA ASN A 179 0.64 -6.73 -19.19
C ASN A 179 0.61 -7.56 -17.90
N THR A 180 -0.18 -8.65 -17.88
CA THR A 180 -0.39 -9.49 -16.69
C THR A 180 0.08 -10.94 -16.86
N GLU A 181 0.37 -11.37 -18.08
CA GLU A 181 0.93 -12.68 -18.40
C GLU A 181 2.46 -12.68 -18.27
N HIS A 182 2.94 -12.84 -17.03
CA HIS A 182 4.37 -12.81 -16.72
C HIS A 182 5.10 -14.12 -17.10
N PRO A 183 6.33 -14.04 -17.66
CA PRO A 183 7.21 -15.19 -17.85
C PRO A 183 7.45 -16.03 -16.58
N CYS A 184 7.50 -15.40 -15.40
CA CYS A 184 7.63 -16.08 -14.11
C CYS A 184 6.36 -16.81 -13.66
N THR A 185 5.27 -16.72 -14.42
CA THR A 185 3.96 -17.36 -14.18
C THR A 185 3.20 -16.89 -12.93
N ALA A 186 3.69 -15.85 -12.25
CA ALA A 186 2.96 -15.22 -11.15
C ALA A 186 1.61 -14.67 -11.64
N LYS A 187 0.53 -14.97 -10.91
CA LYS A 187 -0.85 -14.58 -11.29
C LYS A 187 -1.55 -13.67 -10.29
N GLY A 188 -1.05 -13.62 -9.05
CA GLY A 188 -1.74 -12.94 -7.97
C GLY A 188 -1.02 -13.09 -6.64
N ILE A 189 -1.61 -12.49 -5.60
CA ILE A 189 -1.10 -12.54 -4.22
C ILE A 189 -1.95 -13.50 -3.40
N ALA A 190 -1.32 -14.56 -2.89
CA ALA A 190 -2.01 -15.54 -2.05
C ALA A 190 -2.23 -15.04 -0.61
N PHE A 191 -1.23 -14.37 -0.04
CA PHE A 191 -1.26 -13.81 1.31
C PHE A 191 -0.17 -12.76 1.49
N VAL A 192 -0.38 -11.85 2.45
CA VAL A 192 0.65 -10.93 2.96
C VAL A 192 0.93 -11.31 4.40
N HIS A 193 2.20 -11.55 4.73
CA HIS A 193 2.62 -11.84 6.09
C HIS A 193 3.09 -10.58 6.79
N LEU A 194 2.41 -10.22 7.87
CA LEU A 194 2.72 -9.06 8.69
C LEU A 194 3.41 -9.52 9.97
N GLN A 195 4.58 -8.95 10.25
CA GLN A 195 5.35 -9.23 11.45
C GLN A 195 5.29 -8.02 12.37
N VAL A 196 4.83 -8.26 13.60
CA VAL A 196 4.80 -7.26 14.66
C VAL A 196 5.45 -7.82 15.93
N PRO A 197 6.05 -6.98 16.77
CA PRO A 197 6.49 -7.39 18.10
C PRO A 197 5.34 -8.03 18.90
N SER A 198 5.65 -8.99 19.77
CA SER A 198 4.60 -9.71 20.50
C SER A 198 3.83 -8.80 21.46
N GLU A 199 4.49 -7.78 21.97
CA GLU A 199 3.94 -6.75 22.86
C GLU A 199 2.93 -5.82 22.18
N THR A 200 2.96 -5.70 20.85
CA THR A 200 1.99 -4.89 20.08
C THR A 200 0.93 -5.73 19.37
N TRP A 201 0.97 -7.06 19.53
CA TRP A 201 0.10 -7.98 18.81
C TRP A 201 -1.39 -7.71 19.05
N ASP A 202 -1.82 -7.54 20.31
CA ASP A 202 -3.24 -7.40 20.64
C ASP A 202 -3.81 -6.11 20.01
N TYR A 203 -3.10 -4.99 20.16
CA TYR A 203 -3.46 -3.72 19.55
C TYR A 203 -3.49 -3.80 18.01
N PHE A 204 -2.48 -4.42 17.40
CA PHE A 204 -2.42 -4.61 15.95
C PHE A 204 -3.58 -5.47 15.44
N SER A 205 -3.85 -6.60 16.10
CA SER A 205 -4.93 -7.53 15.73
C SER A 205 -6.29 -6.83 15.80
N GLN A 206 -6.56 -6.13 16.89
CA GLN A 206 -7.80 -5.39 17.08
C GLN A 206 -7.95 -4.25 16.05
N SER A 207 -6.88 -3.51 15.80
CA SER A 207 -6.88 -2.46 14.78
C SER A 207 -7.19 -3.02 13.39
N LEU A 208 -6.61 -4.18 13.05
CA LEU A 208 -6.86 -4.84 11.78
C LEU A 208 -8.30 -5.38 11.68
N ASP A 209 -8.89 -5.84 12.79
CA ASP A 209 -10.29 -6.22 12.86
C ASP A 209 -11.22 -5.04 12.52
N TYR A 210 -10.92 -3.83 13.00
CA TYR A 210 -11.69 -2.62 12.63
C TYR A 210 -11.51 -2.26 11.16
N VAL A 211 -10.28 -2.31 10.66
CA VAL A 211 -9.96 -2.05 9.24
C VAL A 211 -10.75 -2.99 8.35
N ILE A 212 -10.72 -4.30 8.62
CA ILE A 212 -11.37 -5.32 7.79
C ILE A 212 -12.88 -5.37 8.03
N GLY A 213 -13.32 -5.02 9.24
CA GLY A 213 -14.72 -5.10 9.66
C GLY A 213 -15.16 -6.49 10.10
N SER A 214 -14.22 -7.38 10.34
CA SER A 214 -14.48 -8.73 10.88
C SER A 214 -13.26 -9.24 11.63
N PRO A 215 -13.45 -10.05 12.68
CA PRO A 215 -12.35 -10.57 13.48
C PRO A 215 -11.50 -11.57 12.70
N GLY A 216 -10.19 -11.52 12.93
CA GLY A 216 -9.25 -12.51 12.43
C GLY A 216 -9.58 -13.92 12.93
N VAL A 217 -9.42 -14.92 12.05
CA VAL A 217 -9.59 -16.33 12.41
C VAL A 217 -8.23 -16.89 12.80
N ALA A 218 -8.13 -17.40 14.03
CA ALA A 218 -6.99 -18.22 14.43
C ALA A 218 -6.98 -19.51 13.59
N SER A 219 -6.02 -19.64 12.67
CA SER A 219 -5.98 -20.82 11.79
C SER A 219 -5.78 -22.11 12.60
N ALA A 220 -6.32 -23.24 12.13
CA ALA A 220 -6.06 -24.55 12.76
C ALA A 220 -4.55 -24.90 12.74
N ARG A 221 -3.79 -24.36 11.77
CA ARG A 221 -2.32 -24.41 11.73
C ARG A 221 -1.68 -23.55 12.83
N CYS A 222 -2.22 -22.37 13.15
CA CYS A 222 -1.77 -21.54 14.29
C CYS A 222 -1.91 -22.29 15.62
N ARG A 223 -3.02 -23.01 15.84
CA ARG A 223 -3.22 -23.78 17.09
C ARG A 223 -2.18 -24.90 17.27
N ALA A 224 -1.86 -25.64 16.21
CA ALA A 224 -0.85 -26.70 16.25
C ALA A 224 0.59 -26.15 16.32
N ARG A 225 0.85 -24.98 15.71
CA ARG A 225 2.18 -24.36 15.65
C ARG A 225 2.51 -23.47 16.85
N MET A 226 1.53 -22.88 17.53
CA MET A 226 1.73 -22.20 18.82
C MET A 226 2.24 -23.18 19.89
N ALA A 227 1.78 -24.44 19.87
CA ALA A 227 2.32 -25.51 20.71
C ALA A 227 3.78 -25.89 20.37
N ALA A 228 4.29 -25.47 19.20
CA ALA A 228 5.66 -25.71 18.71
C ALA A 228 6.53 -24.43 18.65
N GLY A 229 6.09 -23.32 19.25
CA GLY A 229 6.86 -22.07 19.32
C GLY A 229 6.82 -21.17 18.07
N CYS A 230 5.86 -21.37 17.16
CA CYS A 230 5.73 -20.55 15.95
C CYS A 230 4.95 -19.25 16.23
N SER A 231 5.36 -18.14 15.60
CA SER A 231 4.86 -16.78 15.84
C SER A 231 3.59 -16.38 15.06
N GLU A 232 2.99 -17.27 14.27
CA GLU A 232 1.76 -16.99 13.51
C GLU A 232 0.55 -17.06 14.45
N ARG A 233 -0.18 -15.95 14.61
CA ARG A 233 -1.26 -15.84 15.62
C ARG A 233 -2.68 -15.69 15.03
N ALA A 234 -2.87 -15.08 13.86
CA ALA A 234 -4.20 -14.95 13.22
C ALA A 234 -4.14 -14.78 11.68
N CYS A 235 -5.26 -15.01 11.00
CA CYS A 235 -5.45 -14.80 9.56
C CYS A 235 -6.73 -14.00 9.30
N TRP A 236 -6.72 -13.12 8.30
CA TRP A 236 -7.88 -12.36 7.84
C TRP A 236 -8.13 -12.64 6.35
N ALA A 237 -9.39 -12.52 5.92
CA ALA A 237 -9.84 -12.81 4.56
C ALA A 237 -10.51 -11.59 3.91
#